data_AF-A0A093V101-F1
#
_entry.id   AF-A0A093V101-F1
#
_cell.length_a   1.000
_cell.length_b   1.000
_cell.length_c   1.000
_cell.angle_alpha   90.00
_cell.angle_beta   90.00
_cell.angle_gamma   90.00
#
_symmetry.space_group_name_H-M   'P 1'
#
loop_
_entity.id
_entity.type
_entity.pdbx_description
1 polymer ?
#
loop_
_entity_poly.entity_id
_entity_poly.type
_entity_poly.pdbx_seq_one_letter_code
_entity_poly.pdbx_strand_id
1 'polypeptide(L)'
;MHTFLSLALASVATAHFTLDWPENRGFNEDTMSNFPCGGFNTPSSNRTVISLEAGTLPVDISFHHSQTAVSYLLALGTDPGSSFNITLSPTIAAVGLGEFCLPNLSLSSLNLTDGQNATLQVITDGEAGGGLYACADIIFSSSLIKNSPTSCANASSISASALSGADGARTANLSNADGSARSGSSASPSSSSGSSSATTSASPSTHTGAAMTLQTAGWGVLGSAFVACLALL
;
A
#
# COMPACT_ATOMS: atom_id res chain seq x y z
N MET A 1 -30.67 -26.32 28.21
CA MET A 1 -30.79 -24.90 27.81
C MET A 1 -29.57 -24.62 26.95
N HIS A 2 -29.76 -24.43 25.64
CA HIS A 2 -28.69 -24.37 24.66
C HIS A 2 -28.15 -22.93 24.55
N THR A 3 -26.87 -22.74 24.89
CA THR A 3 -26.18 -21.46 24.74
C THR A 3 -25.96 -21.19 23.25
N PHE A 4 -26.65 -20.20 22.69
CA PHE A 4 -26.37 -19.72 21.34
C PHE A 4 -25.10 -18.86 21.34
N LEU A 5 -24.02 -19.39 20.76
CA LEU A 5 -22.80 -18.65 20.48
C LEU A 5 -23.02 -17.84 19.20
N SER A 6 -23.34 -16.55 19.32
CA SER A 6 -23.43 -15.63 18.19
C SER A 6 -22.04 -15.37 17.62
N LEU A 7 -21.67 -16.10 16.56
CA LEU A 7 -20.48 -15.85 15.77
C LEU A 7 -20.76 -14.62 14.89
N ALA A 8 -20.28 -13.44 15.30
CA ALA A 8 -20.34 -12.25 14.46
C ALA A 8 -19.41 -12.45 13.25
N LEU A 9 -19.99 -12.69 12.08
CA LEU A 9 -19.25 -12.61 10.82
C LEU A 9 -18.92 -11.14 10.58
N ALA A 10 -17.71 -10.71 10.94
CA ALA A 10 -17.16 -9.47 10.44
C ALA A 10 -17.01 -9.62 8.92
N SER A 11 -17.86 -8.94 8.16
CA SER A 11 -17.70 -8.79 6.72
C SER A 11 -16.37 -8.07 6.46
N VAL A 12 -15.41 -8.80 5.91
CA VAL A 12 -14.15 -8.27 5.37
C VAL A 12 -14.54 -7.47 4.12
N ALA A 13 -14.55 -6.14 4.22
CA ALA A 13 -15.04 -5.24 3.18
C ALA A 13 -13.86 -4.74 2.35
N THR A 14 -13.38 -5.55 1.43
CA THR A 14 -12.14 -5.28 0.69
C THR A 14 -12.02 -3.86 0.09
N ALA A 15 -10.85 -3.23 0.28
CA ALA A 15 -10.47 -1.90 -0.24
C ALA A 15 -10.09 -1.86 -1.74
N HIS A 16 -10.74 -2.69 -2.56
CA HIS A 16 -10.43 -2.80 -3.98
C HIS A 16 -10.60 -1.46 -4.72
N PHE A 17 -9.82 -1.30 -5.79
CA PHE A 17 -9.91 -0.18 -6.71
C PHE A 17 -9.54 -0.62 -8.13
N THR A 18 -9.99 0.11 -9.15
CA THR A 18 -9.47 -0.04 -10.52
C THR A 18 -8.64 1.18 -10.89
N LEU A 19 -7.62 0.97 -11.73
CA LEU A 19 -6.91 2.05 -12.40
C LEU A 19 -7.49 2.19 -13.80
N ASP A 20 -8.21 3.29 -14.04
CA ASP A 20 -9.00 3.48 -15.25
C ASP A 20 -8.25 4.34 -16.29
N TRP A 21 -7.41 5.27 -15.82
CA TRP A 21 -6.45 5.98 -16.68
C TRP A 21 -5.20 6.42 -15.90
N PRO A 22 -3.97 6.34 -16.46
CA PRO A 22 -3.61 5.73 -17.74
C PRO A 22 -3.93 4.23 -17.81
N GLU A 23 -3.91 3.64 -19.01
CA GLU A 23 -4.29 2.23 -19.23
C GLU A 23 -3.55 1.30 -18.27
N ASN A 24 -4.29 0.54 -17.48
CA ASN A 24 -3.72 -0.40 -16.52
C ASN A 24 -3.07 -1.62 -17.22
N ARG A 25 -2.13 -2.27 -16.55
CA ARG A 25 -1.54 -3.53 -17.05
C ARG A 25 -2.51 -4.72 -17.00
N GLY A 26 -3.57 -4.59 -16.21
CA GLY A 26 -4.57 -5.61 -15.96
C GLY A 26 -5.21 -5.44 -14.58
N PHE A 27 -6.25 -6.22 -14.35
CA PHE A 27 -6.99 -6.24 -13.10
C PHE A 27 -7.35 -7.67 -12.72
N ASN A 28 -7.05 -8.04 -11.47
CA ASN A 28 -7.48 -9.29 -10.84
C ASN A 28 -7.47 -9.09 -9.33
N GLU A 29 -8.66 -9.05 -8.74
CA GLU A 29 -8.90 -8.82 -7.30
C GLU A 29 -8.08 -9.78 -6.42
N ASP A 30 -7.99 -11.05 -6.81
CA ASP A 30 -7.29 -12.07 -6.03
C ASP A 30 -5.78 -11.82 -5.92
N THR A 31 -5.21 -11.10 -6.89
CA THR A 31 -3.77 -10.83 -6.95
C THR A 31 -3.41 -9.38 -6.69
N MET A 32 -4.38 -8.49 -6.44
CA MET A 32 -4.12 -7.06 -6.22
C MET A 32 -3.14 -6.78 -5.07
N SER A 33 -3.09 -7.65 -4.05
CA SER A 33 -2.13 -7.54 -2.94
C SER A 33 -0.69 -7.95 -3.31
N ASN A 34 -0.48 -8.54 -4.48
CA ASN A 34 0.83 -8.96 -4.95
C ASN A 34 1.61 -7.76 -5.48
N PHE A 35 2.52 -7.26 -4.66
CA PHE A 35 3.48 -6.25 -5.06
C PHE A 35 4.38 -6.74 -6.23
N PRO A 36 4.79 -5.86 -7.17
CA PRO A 36 4.47 -4.43 -7.25
C PRO A 36 3.21 -4.05 -8.02
N CYS A 37 2.68 -4.89 -8.89
CA CYS A 37 1.65 -4.46 -9.85
C CYS A 37 0.39 -5.34 -9.81
N GLY A 38 0.02 -5.81 -8.62
CA GLY A 38 -1.18 -6.63 -8.43
C GLY A 38 -1.10 -7.97 -9.16
N GLY A 39 0.11 -8.53 -9.30
CA GLY A 39 0.38 -9.74 -10.08
C GLY A 39 0.71 -9.50 -11.57
N PHE A 40 0.51 -8.29 -12.10
CA PHE A 40 0.82 -7.92 -13.49
C PHE A 40 2.23 -7.33 -13.63
N ASN A 41 3.24 -8.15 -13.33
CA ASN A 41 4.61 -7.68 -13.16
C ASN A 41 5.36 -7.43 -14.48
N THR A 42 4.89 -7.97 -15.60
CA THR A 42 5.48 -7.73 -16.93
C THR A 42 4.99 -6.39 -17.49
N PRO A 43 5.89 -5.43 -17.80
CA PRO A 43 5.50 -4.19 -18.45
C PRO A 43 4.85 -4.41 -19.83
N SER A 44 3.82 -3.62 -20.12
CA SER A 44 3.18 -3.56 -21.43
C SER A 44 4.10 -2.87 -22.45
N SER A 45 4.05 -3.34 -23.69
CA SER A 45 4.61 -2.62 -24.84
C SER A 45 3.68 -1.50 -25.33
N ASN A 46 2.38 -1.58 -25.02
CA ASN A 46 1.39 -0.55 -25.32
C ASN A 46 1.34 0.44 -24.15
N ARG A 47 2.15 1.51 -24.26
CA ARG A 47 2.30 2.54 -23.21
C ARG A 47 1.42 3.73 -23.49
N THR A 48 0.79 4.27 -22.44
CA THR A 48 0.05 5.52 -22.58
C THR A 48 1.01 6.69 -22.77
N VAL A 49 0.79 7.49 -23.81
CA VAL A 49 1.62 8.68 -24.09
C VAL A 49 1.21 9.81 -23.15
N ILE A 50 2.17 10.35 -22.41
CA ILE A 50 1.99 11.46 -21.47
C ILE A 50 2.70 12.70 -22.00
N SER A 51 2.00 13.82 -22.00
CA SER A 51 2.51 15.11 -22.47
C SER A 51 3.56 15.67 -21.52
N LEU A 52 4.77 15.92 -22.03
CA LEU A 52 5.78 16.68 -21.31
C LEU A 52 5.39 18.15 -21.17
N GLU A 53 4.75 18.72 -22.20
CA GLU A 53 4.32 20.12 -22.23
C GLU A 53 3.27 20.42 -21.16
N ALA A 54 2.36 19.47 -20.88
CA ALA A 54 1.35 19.62 -19.84
C ALA A 54 1.97 19.72 -18.44
N GLY A 55 3.17 19.15 -18.22
CA GLY A 55 3.84 19.13 -16.92
C GLY A 55 3.10 18.38 -15.81
N THR A 56 2.04 17.65 -16.16
CA THR A 56 1.17 16.92 -15.24
C THR A 56 0.81 15.54 -15.75
N LEU A 57 0.46 14.65 -14.83
CA LEU A 57 -0.09 13.32 -15.08
C LEU A 57 -1.51 13.25 -14.49
N PRO A 58 -2.56 13.15 -15.32
CA PRO A 58 -3.87 12.75 -14.84
C PRO A 58 -3.82 11.30 -14.35
N VAL A 59 -4.56 10.98 -13.29
CA VAL A 59 -4.77 9.59 -12.88
C VAL A 59 -6.23 9.44 -12.47
N ASP A 60 -6.92 8.51 -13.10
CA ASP A 60 -8.33 8.19 -12.87
C ASP A 60 -8.42 6.77 -12.29
N ILE A 61 -9.09 6.65 -11.14
CA ILE A 61 -9.29 5.37 -10.45
C ILE A 61 -10.72 5.28 -9.93
N SER A 62 -11.25 4.07 -9.79
CA SER A 62 -12.53 3.84 -9.12
C SER A 62 -12.32 3.23 -7.75
N PHE A 63 -12.86 3.86 -6.69
CA PHE A 63 -12.88 3.29 -5.35
C PHE A 63 -14.08 2.37 -5.15
N HIS A 64 -13.84 1.15 -4.64
CA HIS A 64 -14.88 0.18 -4.31
C HIS A 64 -15.07 0.01 -2.80
N HIS A 65 -14.48 0.90 -2.00
CA HIS A 65 -14.56 0.88 -0.55
C HIS A 65 -14.86 2.25 0.03
N SER A 66 -15.48 2.24 1.21
CA SER A 66 -16.05 3.46 1.81
C SER A 66 -15.00 4.47 2.28
N GLN A 67 -13.81 4.01 2.65
CA GLN A 67 -12.70 4.83 3.11
C GLN A 67 -11.40 4.19 2.63
N THR A 68 -10.52 4.98 2.02
CA THR A 68 -9.28 4.48 1.42
C THR A 68 -8.19 5.54 1.56
N ALA A 69 -6.97 5.13 1.90
CA ALA A 69 -5.76 5.91 1.68
C ALA A 69 -5.17 5.51 0.33
N VAL A 70 -4.75 6.49 -0.49
CA VAL A 70 -4.15 6.24 -1.81
C VAL A 70 -2.84 7.00 -1.98
N SER A 71 -1.85 6.34 -2.58
CA SER A 71 -0.55 6.90 -2.95
C SER A 71 -0.26 6.67 -4.43
N TYR A 72 0.44 7.63 -5.05
CA TYR A 72 0.85 7.60 -6.44
C TYR A 72 2.38 7.66 -6.52
N LEU A 73 2.98 6.56 -6.96
CA LEU A 73 4.43 6.44 -7.12
C LEU A 73 4.78 6.28 -8.59
N LEU A 74 5.98 6.69 -8.97
CA LEU A 74 6.53 6.58 -10.30
C LEU A 74 7.88 5.87 -10.25
N ALA A 75 8.14 5.06 -11.27
CA ALA A 75 9.47 4.51 -11.55
C ALA A 75 9.84 4.86 -12.99
N LEU A 76 11.07 5.32 -13.21
CA LEU A 76 11.58 5.62 -14.55
C LEU A 76 12.26 4.37 -15.14
N GLY A 77 12.09 4.16 -16.44
CA GLY A 77 12.65 3.04 -17.18
C GLY A 77 11.58 2.18 -17.87
N THR A 78 12.06 1.25 -18.70
CA THR A 78 11.21 0.29 -19.42
C THR A 78 10.68 -0.81 -18.52
N ASP A 79 11.51 -1.30 -17.60
CA ASP A 79 11.14 -2.37 -16.67
C ASP A 79 11.76 -2.07 -15.31
N PRO A 80 11.05 -1.31 -14.46
CA PRO A 80 11.59 -0.89 -13.17
C PRO A 80 11.56 -2.00 -12.11
N GLY A 81 10.94 -3.16 -12.39
CA GLY A 81 10.67 -4.19 -11.39
C GLY A 81 9.91 -3.60 -10.20
N SER A 82 10.54 -3.58 -9.03
CA SER A 82 10.01 -3.02 -7.78
C SER A 82 10.47 -1.60 -7.45
N SER A 83 11.21 -0.93 -8.35
CA SER A 83 11.96 0.31 -8.06
C SER A 83 11.10 1.58 -8.13
N PHE A 84 9.99 1.62 -7.40
CA PHE A 84 9.10 2.79 -7.30
C PHE A 84 9.60 3.75 -6.22
N ASN A 85 10.38 4.75 -6.63
CA ASN A 85 11.10 5.64 -5.71
C ASN A 85 10.74 7.13 -5.85
N ILE A 86 9.79 7.47 -6.73
CA ILE A 86 9.35 8.85 -6.95
C ILE A 86 7.92 8.97 -6.45
N THR A 87 7.70 9.74 -5.39
CA THR A 87 6.37 10.06 -4.88
C THR A 87 5.79 11.27 -5.60
N LEU A 88 4.62 11.12 -6.23
CA LEU A 88 4.00 12.18 -7.05
C LEU A 88 3.10 13.13 -6.24
N SER A 89 2.60 12.70 -5.08
CA SER A 89 1.80 13.51 -4.17
C SER A 89 1.93 13.00 -2.74
N PRO A 90 1.56 13.81 -1.72
CA PRO A 90 1.22 13.26 -0.41
C PRO A 90 0.14 12.18 -0.57
N THR A 91 0.13 11.21 0.34
CA THR A 91 -0.96 10.24 0.45
C THR A 91 -2.28 10.97 0.69
N ILE A 92 -3.32 10.50 0.03
CA ILE A 92 -4.65 11.10 0.07
C ILE A 92 -5.58 10.16 0.82
N ALA A 93 -6.29 10.68 1.81
CA ALA A 93 -7.43 9.99 2.39
C ALA A 93 -8.69 10.35 1.60
N ALA A 94 -9.43 9.33 1.19
CA ALA A 94 -10.67 9.45 0.44
C ALA A 94 -11.81 8.72 1.17
N VAL A 95 -12.99 9.32 1.14
CA VAL A 95 -14.24 8.76 1.65
C VAL A 95 -15.25 8.75 0.52
N GLY A 96 -15.94 7.63 0.34
CA GLY A 96 -16.92 7.42 -0.73
C GLY A 96 -16.45 6.45 -1.80
N LEU A 97 -17.41 5.99 -2.60
CA LEU A 97 -17.20 5.05 -3.69
C LEU A 97 -17.35 5.75 -5.04
N GLY A 98 -16.75 5.16 -6.07
CA GLY A 98 -16.86 5.58 -7.47
C GLY A 98 -15.60 6.23 -8.02
N GLU A 99 -15.77 6.90 -9.16
CA GLU A 99 -14.71 7.57 -9.92
C GLU A 99 -14.01 8.66 -9.11
N PHE A 100 -12.69 8.58 -9.02
CA PHE A 100 -11.80 9.55 -8.40
C PHE A 100 -10.64 9.86 -9.33
N CYS A 101 -10.64 11.08 -9.88
CA CYS A 101 -9.58 11.57 -10.73
C CYS A 101 -8.75 12.66 -10.05
N LEU A 102 -7.43 12.50 -10.14
CA LEU A 102 -6.46 13.58 -9.92
C LEU A 102 -6.02 14.12 -11.29
N PRO A 103 -6.55 15.26 -11.74
CA PRO A 103 -6.24 15.76 -13.08
C PRO A 103 -4.80 16.22 -13.25
N ASN A 104 -4.12 16.55 -12.14
CA ASN A 104 -2.87 17.32 -12.17
C ASN A 104 -1.84 16.80 -11.14
N LEU A 105 -1.45 15.53 -11.19
CA LEU A 105 -0.23 15.12 -10.47
C LEU A 105 0.97 15.82 -11.11
N SER A 106 1.67 16.64 -10.35
CA SER A 106 2.79 17.44 -10.88
C SER A 106 3.97 16.56 -11.24
N LEU A 107 4.53 16.78 -12.43
CA LEU A 107 5.78 16.17 -12.88
C LEU A 107 6.93 17.20 -12.87
N SER A 108 6.68 18.43 -12.41
CA SER A 108 7.58 19.57 -12.58
C SER A 108 8.90 19.44 -11.82
N SER A 109 8.96 18.59 -10.78
CA SER A 109 10.19 18.29 -10.04
C SER A 109 11.09 17.26 -10.73
N LEU A 110 10.63 16.66 -11.82
CA LEU A 110 11.32 15.56 -12.51
C LEU A 110 12.03 16.08 -13.76
N ASN A 111 13.22 15.54 -14.03
CA ASN A 111 14.00 15.86 -15.23
C ASN A 111 13.66 14.82 -16.32
N LEU A 112 12.47 14.96 -16.91
CA LEU A 112 11.94 14.02 -17.90
C LEU A 112 12.38 14.39 -19.31
N THR A 113 12.59 13.39 -20.15
CA THR A 113 12.96 13.56 -21.57
C THR A 113 11.97 12.90 -22.52
N ASP A 114 11.90 13.40 -23.75
CA ASP A 114 11.10 12.80 -24.81
C ASP A 114 11.48 11.32 -25.04
N GLY A 115 10.48 10.47 -25.22
CA GLY A 115 10.64 9.02 -25.37
C GLY A 115 10.98 8.26 -24.08
N GLN A 116 11.08 8.94 -22.93
CA GLN A 116 11.40 8.29 -21.68
C GLN A 116 10.23 7.43 -21.19
N ASN A 117 10.49 6.15 -20.99
CA ASN A 117 9.54 5.22 -20.41
C ASN A 117 9.49 5.36 -18.89
N ALA A 118 8.31 5.15 -18.33
CA ALA A 118 8.09 5.05 -16.90
C ALA A 118 6.90 4.13 -16.59
N THR A 119 6.72 3.80 -15.32
CA THR A 119 5.56 3.07 -14.81
C THR A 119 5.00 3.83 -13.62
N LEU A 120 3.71 4.17 -13.69
CA LEU A 120 2.91 4.64 -12.56
C LEU A 120 2.48 3.44 -11.73
N GLN A 121 2.61 3.54 -10.41
CA GLN A 121 2.02 2.62 -9.44
C GLN A 121 1.03 3.38 -8.57
N VAL A 122 -0.19 2.90 -8.53
CA VAL A 122 -1.22 3.34 -7.59
C VAL A 122 -1.30 2.32 -6.47
N ILE A 123 -1.30 2.80 -5.24
CA ILE A 123 -1.30 1.98 -4.04
C ILE A 123 -2.47 2.42 -3.15
N THR A 124 -3.31 1.49 -2.73
CA THR A 124 -4.28 1.73 -1.65
C THR A 124 -3.90 0.96 -0.39
N ASP A 125 -4.48 1.32 0.75
CA ASP A 125 -4.39 0.50 1.95
C ASP A 125 -5.15 -0.84 1.76
N GLY A 126 -4.57 -1.93 2.24
CA GLY A 126 -5.19 -3.25 2.20
C GLY A 126 -5.84 -3.58 3.55
N GLU A 127 -7.09 -4.05 3.56
CA GLU A 127 -7.77 -4.40 4.82
C GLU A 127 -7.01 -5.45 5.65
N ALA A 128 -6.49 -6.49 5.00
CA ALA A 128 -5.74 -7.57 5.64
C ALA A 128 -4.31 -7.17 6.08
N GLY A 129 -3.90 -5.93 5.78
CA GLY A 129 -2.51 -5.49 5.92
C GLY A 129 -1.85 -5.30 4.58
N GLY A 130 -0.80 -4.47 4.55
CA GLY A 130 -0.13 -4.11 3.31
C GLY A 130 -0.99 -3.18 2.47
N GLY A 131 -0.85 -3.29 1.14
CA GLY A 131 -1.59 -2.48 0.20
C GLY A 131 -2.09 -3.29 -0.98
N LEU A 132 -2.94 -2.66 -1.78
CA LEU A 132 -3.37 -3.16 -3.08
C LEU A 132 -2.71 -2.32 -4.16
N TYR A 133 -2.34 -2.95 -5.27
CA TYR A 133 -1.44 -2.38 -6.24
C TYR A 133 -2.02 -2.48 -7.65
N ALA A 134 -1.94 -1.37 -8.39
CA ALA A 134 -2.20 -1.32 -9.83
C ALA A 134 -1.08 -0.52 -10.51
N CYS A 135 -0.73 -0.91 -11.74
CA CYS A 135 0.31 -0.23 -12.50
C CYS A 135 -0.20 0.16 -13.89
N ALA A 136 0.30 1.29 -14.39
CA ALA A 136 0.14 1.71 -15.77
C ALA A 136 1.51 2.07 -16.37
N ASP A 137 1.78 1.58 -17.57
CA ASP A 137 3.01 1.90 -18.30
C ASP A 137 2.81 3.13 -19.17
N ILE A 138 3.72 4.08 -19.03
CA ILE A 138 3.66 5.35 -19.73
C ILE A 138 4.95 5.63 -20.50
N ILE A 139 4.83 6.51 -21.50
CA ILE A 139 5.95 7.07 -22.25
C ILE A 139 5.76 8.58 -22.36
N PHE A 140 6.79 9.35 -22.03
CA PHE A 140 6.75 10.80 -22.11
C PHE A 140 7.00 11.27 -23.54
N SER A 141 6.26 12.29 -23.97
CA SER A 141 6.36 12.85 -25.31
C SER A 141 6.25 14.37 -25.32
N SER A 142 7.16 15.04 -26.01
CA SER A 142 7.10 16.48 -26.29
C SER A 142 6.20 16.82 -27.49
N SER A 143 5.82 15.83 -28.30
CA SER A 143 4.91 16.03 -29.44
C SER A 143 3.43 16.09 -29.03
N LEU A 144 3.11 15.62 -27.82
CA LEU A 144 1.77 15.71 -27.25
C LEU A 144 1.66 16.98 -26.40
N ILE A 145 0.70 17.85 -26.71
CA ILE A 145 0.50 19.13 -26.00
C ILE A 145 -0.37 18.97 -24.74
N LYS A 146 -1.30 18.01 -24.74
CA LYS A 146 -2.22 17.77 -23.62
C LYS A 146 -2.47 16.29 -23.43
N ASN A 147 -2.66 15.90 -22.18
CA ASN A 147 -3.21 14.59 -21.85
C ASN A 147 -4.71 14.57 -22.15
N SER A 148 -5.23 13.40 -22.55
CA SER A 148 -6.65 13.23 -22.89
C SER A 148 -7.21 11.96 -22.24
N PRO A 149 -7.36 11.94 -20.90
CA PRO A 149 -8.10 10.86 -20.24
C PRO A 149 -9.55 10.81 -20.76
N THR A 150 -10.12 9.61 -20.84
CA THR A 150 -11.49 9.39 -21.37
C THR A 150 -12.54 10.11 -20.54
N SER A 151 -12.35 10.12 -19.22
CA SER A 151 -13.05 10.91 -18.23
C SER A 151 -12.04 11.30 -17.16
N CYS A 152 -12.25 12.43 -16.47
CA CYS A 152 -11.47 12.77 -15.29
C CYS A 152 -12.35 13.66 -14.43
N ALA A 153 -13.24 13.02 -13.69
CA ALA A 153 -14.23 13.68 -12.86
C ALA A 153 -14.50 12.84 -11.62
N ASN A 154 -14.63 13.50 -10.48
CA ASN A 154 -14.92 12.82 -9.23
C ASN A 154 -16.43 12.57 -9.12
N ALA A 155 -16.80 11.37 -8.68
CA ALA A 155 -18.17 11.07 -8.27
C ALA A 155 -18.60 12.01 -7.13
N SER A 156 -19.87 12.41 -7.11
CA SER A 156 -20.41 13.32 -6.09
C SER A 156 -20.41 12.72 -4.68
N SER A 157 -20.27 11.40 -4.57
CA SER A 157 -20.12 10.64 -3.33
C SER A 157 -18.73 10.75 -2.72
N ILE A 158 -17.73 11.27 -3.44
CA ILE A 158 -16.33 11.24 -3.00
C ILE A 158 -15.92 12.56 -2.36
N SER A 159 -15.31 12.46 -1.19
CA SER A 159 -14.57 13.52 -0.52
C SER A 159 -13.15 13.05 -0.29
N ALA A 160 -12.15 13.84 -0.72
CA ALA A 160 -10.75 13.47 -0.61
C ALA A 160 -9.91 14.63 -0.12
N SER A 161 -8.86 14.33 0.64
CA SER A 161 -7.91 15.34 1.14
C SER A 161 -6.50 14.79 1.17
N ALA A 162 -5.53 15.60 0.73
CA ALA A 162 -4.13 15.29 0.90
C ALA A 162 -3.77 15.36 2.38
N LEU A 163 -3.16 14.30 2.88
CA LEU A 163 -2.70 14.22 4.26
C LEU A 163 -1.41 15.04 4.43
N SER A 164 -1.13 15.41 5.68
CA SER A 164 0.02 16.25 6.02
C SER A 164 1.01 15.53 6.93
N GLY A 165 2.20 16.10 7.09
CA GLY A 165 3.21 15.59 8.00
C GLY A 165 3.61 14.14 7.73
N ALA A 166 3.72 13.34 8.79
CA ALA A 166 4.14 11.96 8.71
C ALA A 166 3.13 11.05 7.99
N ASP A 167 1.84 11.40 8.02
CA ASP A 167 0.79 10.60 7.39
C ASP A 167 0.77 10.84 5.88
N GLY A 168 0.94 12.09 5.43
CA GLY A 168 1.10 12.41 4.01
C GLY A 168 2.36 11.84 3.37
N ALA A 169 3.43 11.64 4.13
CA ALA A 169 4.68 11.03 3.65
C ALA A 169 4.64 9.49 3.65
N ARG A 170 3.65 8.87 4.29
CA ARG A 170 3.54 7.43 4.43
C ARG A 170 2.79 6.84 3.26
N THR A 171 3.39 5.88 2.57
CA THR A 171 2.72 5.13 1.50
C THR A 171 1.52 4.35 2.05
N ALA A 172 0.42 4.32 1.30
CA ALA A 172 -0.86 3.74 1.72
C ALA A 172 -0.78 2.27 2.18
N ASN A 173 0.15 1.47 1.62
CA ASN A 173 0.35 0.09 2.07
C ASN A 173 0.87 -0.04 3.51
N LEU A 174 1.29 1.06 4.13
CA LEU A 174 1.77 1.12 5.52
C LEU A 174 0.81 1.89 6.43
N SER A 175 -0.34 2.35 5.92
CA SER A 175 -1.33 3.13 6.65
C SER A 175 -2.63 2.36 6.90
N ASN A 176 -3.46 2.93 7.75
CA ASN A 176 -4.91 2.68 7.71
C ASN A 176 -5.56 3.62 6.67
N ALA A 177 -6.86 3.46 6.43
CA ALA A 177 -7.62 4.28 5.47
C ALA A 177 -7.62 5.79 5.78
N ASP A 178 -7.42 6.19 7.03
CA ASP A 178 -7.27 7.59 7.46
C ASP A 178 -5.83 8.12 7.30
N GLY A 179 -4.90 7.28 6.84
CA GLY A 179 -3.49 7.62 6.69
C GLY A 179 -2.63 7.40 7.94
N SER A 180 -3.24 7.10 9.08
CA SER A 180 -2.51 6.86 10.31
C SER A 180 -1.61 5.62 10.19
N ALA A 181 -0.52 5.60 10.95
CA ALA A 181 0.42 4.49 10.93
C ALA A 181 -0.25 3.17 11.36
N ARG A 182 -0.04 2.11 10.58
CA ARG A 182 -0.52 0.77 10.96
C ARG A 182 0.38 0.12 12.00
N SER A 183 -0.21 -0.43 13.06
CA SER A 183 0.52 -1.17 14.09
C SER A 183 1.10 -2.46 13.51
N GLY A 184 2.41 -2.65 13.60
CA GLY A 184 3.14 -3.79 13.02
C GLY A 184 3.94 -3.48 11.75
N SER A 185 3.80 -2.29 11.17
CA SER A 185 4.63 -1.81 10.05
C SER A 185 6.00 -1.34 10.54
N SER A 186 6.79 -2.25 11.09
CA SER A 186 8.22 -2.01 11.30
C SER A 186 8.91 -2.16 9.94
N ALA A 187 9.25 -1.03 9.32
CA ALA A 187 10.22 -1.01 8.22
C ALA A 187 11.54 -1.59 8.76
N SER A 188 11.81 -2.85 8.46
CA SER A 188 13.12 -3.45 8.67
C SER A 188 14.02 -2.99 7.53
N PRO A 189 15.11 -2.25 7.77
CA PRO A 189 16.11 -2.05 6.74
C PRO A 189 16.85 -3.36 6.55
N SER A 190 16.66 -4.02 5.41
CA SER A 190 17.54 -5.10 4.96
C SER A 190 18.86 -4.50 4.50
N SER A 191 19.74 -4.20 5.45
CA SER A 191 21.15 -3.96 5.16
C SER A 191 21.81 -5.31 4.83
N SER A 192 22.00 -5.54 3.54
CA SER A 192 22.97 -6.49 3.02
C SER A 192 24.37 -6.04 3.47
N SER A 193 25.10 -6.91 4.15
CA SER A 193 26.53 -6.73 4.39
C SER A 193 27.21 -8.04 4.09
N GLY A 194 27.90 -8.05 2.95
CA GLY A 194 28.65 -9.18 2.44
C GLY A 194 29.84 -9.54 3.32
N SER A 195 30.15 -10.82 3.31
CA SER A 195 31.30 -11.46 3.96
C SER A 195 32.64 -10.97 3.43
N SER A 196 33.65 -10.87 4.30
CA SER A 196 35.06 -11.16 3.99
C SER A 196 35.86 -11.35 5.28
N SER A 197 36.91 -12.16 5.18
CA SER A 197 37.44 -13.07 6.19
C SER A 197 38.76 -12.64 6.88
N ALA A 198 39.13 -13.43 7.91
CA ALA A 198 40.48 -13.65 8.50
C ALA A 198 40.94 -12.62 9.58
N THR A 199 41.59 -12.97 10.71
CA THR A 199 42.51 -14.07 11.08
C THR A 199 42.53 -14.36 12.61
N THR A 200 42.52 -15.65 12.95
CA THR A 200 43.20 -16.42 14.03
C THR A 200 43.89 -15.74 15.24
N SER A 201 43.58 -16.18 16.49
CA SER A 201 44.40 -17.15 17.29
C SER A 201 44.05 -17.23 18.80
N ALA A 202 43.86 -18.49 19.28
CA ALA A 202 44.12 -19.13 20.61
C ALA A 202 43.56 -18.53 21.93
N SER A 203 42.58 -19.13 22.65
CA SER A 203 42.56 -20.34 23.54
C SER A 203 43.06 -20.09 24.99
N PRO A 204 42.69 -20.91 26.02
CA PRO A 204 41.42 -21.62 26.35
C PRO A 204 41.02 -21.49 27.85
N SER A 205 39.85 -22.02 28.28
CA SER A 205 39.64 -22.81 29.54
C SER A 205 38.16 -23.20 29.75
N THR A 206 37.89 -24.53 29.74
CA THR A 206 36.97 -25.40 30.54
C THR A 206 35.77 -24.78 31.30
N HIS A 207 34.56 -25.35 31.43
CA HIS A 207 34.12 -26.72 31.80
C HIS A 207 32.67 -26.97 31.29
N THR A 208 32.38 -28.02 30.51
CA THR A 208 31.64 -29.27 30.86
C THR A 208 30.42 -29.16 31.80
N GLY A 209 29.22 -29.37 31.24
CA GLY A 209 28.28 -30.38 31.76
C GLY A 209 26.96 -29.93 32.43
N ALA A 210 25.87 -30.49 31.87
CA ALA A 210 24.67 -31.03 32.54
C ALA A 210 23.34 -30.28 32.40
N ALA A 211 22.36 -31.04 31.89
CA ALA A 211 20.94 -30.75 31.77
C ALA A 211 20.19 -31.07 33.07
N MET A 212 19.14 -30.31 33.40
CA MET A 212 18.07 -30.80 34.28
C MET A 212 16.72 -30.15 33.99
N THR A 213 15.70 -30.99 34.13
CA THR A 213 14.25 -30.87 34.05
C THR A 213 13.64 -29.81 35.00
N LEU A 214 12.60 -29.11 34.56
CA LEU A 214 11.74 -28.30 35.44
C LEU A 214 10.35 -28.94 35.59
N GLN A 215 10.07 -29.37 36.81
CA GLN A 215 8.79 -29.90 37.29
C GLN A 215 7.76 -28.80 37.55
N THR A 216 6.51 -29.25 37.45
CA THR A 216 5.22 -28.67 37.83
C THR A 216 5.13 -28.10 39.24
N ALA A 217 4.32 -27.04 39.39
CA ALA A 217 3.45 -26.83 40.55
C ALA A 217 2.25 -25.98 40.12
N GLY A 218 1.04 -26.54 40.25
CA GLY A 218 -0.23 -25.79 40.20
C GLY A 218 -0.50 -25.07 41.53
N TRP A 219 -1.77 -24.68 41.72
CA TRP A 219 -2.47 -24.01 42.85
C TRP A 219 -3.06 -22.67 42.33
N GLY A 220 -4.33 -22.30 42.46
CA GLY A 220 -5.53 -22.89 43.04
C GLY A 220 -6.75 -22.05 42.61
N VAL A 221 -7.94 -22.62 42.81
CA VAL A 221 -9.27 -22.08 42.47
C VAL A 221 -9.84 -21.28 43.64
N LEU A 222 -10.29 -20.04 43.43
CA LEU A 222 -11.34 -19.28 44.18
C LEU A 222 -11.65 -18.03 43.31
N GLY A 223 -12.86 -17.53 43.06
CA GLY A 223 -14.23 -17.80 43.47
C GLY A 223 -15.12 -16.75 42.79
N SER A 224 -16.34 -17.15 42.43
CA SER A 224 -17.38 -16.35 41.78
C SER A 224 -18.00 -15.30 42.71
N ALA A 225 -18.26 -14.08 42.20
CA ALA A 225 -19.18 -13.13 42.81
C ALA A 225 -20.13 -12.56 41.75
N PHE A 226 -21.41 -12.90 41.86
CA PHE A 226 -22.53 -12.28 41.18
C PHE A 226 -22.87 -10.95 41.88
N VAL A 227 -22.98 -9.85 41.13
CA VAL A 227 -23.88 -8.74 41.48
C VAL A 227 -24.55 -8.26 40.20
N ALA A 228 -25.84 -8.56 40.09
CA ALA A 228 -26.76 -7.91 39.18
C ALA A 228 -27.23 -6.60 39.82
N CYS A 229 -27.32 -5.51 39.05
CA CYS A 229 -28.26 -4.43 39.37
C CYS A 229 -28.77 -3.80 38.07
N LEU A 230 -30.07 -3.98 37.85
CA LEU A 230 -30.92 -3.28 36.89
C LEU A 230 -31.08 -1.82 37.35
N ALA A 231 -31.10 -0.87 36.40
CA ALA A 231 -31.93 0.33 36.53
C ALA A 231 -32.26 0.87 35.13
N LEU A 232 -33.54 0.76 34.77
CA LEU A 232 -34.21 1.54 33.75
C LEU A 232 -34.42 2.98 34.25
N LEU A 233 -34.21 3.95 33.37
CA LEU A 233 -35.00 5.16 33.17
C LEU A 233 -34.87 5.57 31.70
#